data_AF-A0A858SP80-F1
#
_entry.id   AF-A0A858SP80-F1
#
_cell.length_a   1.000
_cell.length_b   1.000
_cell.length_c   1.000
_cell.angle_alpha   90.00
_cell.angle_beta   90.00
_cell.angle_gamma   90.00
#
_symmetry.space_group_name_H-M   'P 1'
#
loop_
_entity.id
_entity.type
_entity.pdbx_description
1 polymer ?
#
loop_
_entity_poly.entity_id
_entity_poly.type
_entity_poly.pdbx_seq_one_letter_code
_entity_poly.pdbx_strand_id
1 'polypeptide(L)'
;MKRLLPVVLMSFFAAAPVPGTAEETVADPLFVDVTEVDLNQFKWKKRPLVVFADTPDDPMFIEQLELLRSREPAMRERDVVVISDTDPDAESDLRRKLRPRGFMLVIINKEGTVNVRKPFPWDGREISRSIDKMPIRQREIREAKERARAGGTN
;
A
#
# COMPACT_ATOMS: atom_id res chain seq x y z
N MET A 1 15.11 49.49 -65.62
CA MET A 1 15.35 48.04 -65.44
C MET A 1 16.12 47.82 -64.12
N LYS A 2 15.39 47.55 -63.02
CA LYS A 2 15.87 47.35 -61.65
C LYS A 2 14.92 46.32 -61.01
N ARG A 3 15.34 45.05 -60.96
CA ARG A 3 15.96 44.32 -59.84
C ARG A 3 14.93 43.82 -58.81
N LEU A 4 14.68 42.52 -58.92
CA LEU A 4 13.94 41.63 -58.02
C LEU A 4 14.55 41.66 -56.60
N LEU A 5 13.71 41.57 -55.56
CA LEU A 5 14.14 41.10 -54.23
C LEU A 5 13.02 40.24 -53.60
N PRO A 6 13.36 39.09 -52.98
CA PRO A 6 12.43 38.03 -52.65
C PRO A 6 11.78 38.20 -51.26
N VAL A 7 10.56 37.70 -51.14
CA VAL A 7 9.83 37.51 -49.88
C VAL A 7 10.56 36.42 -49.07
N VAL A 8 11.13 36.80 -47.94
CA VAL A 8 11.65 35.86 -46.94
C VAL A 8 10.48 35.41 -46.07
N LEU A 9 9.99 34.20 -46.33
CA LEU A 9 9.00 33.51 -45.50
C LEU A 9 9.74 32.93 -44.29
N MET A 10 9.66 33.62 -43.15
CA MET A 10 10.27 33.20 -41.90
C MET A 10 9.35 32.17 -41.23
N SER A 11 9.67 30.89 -41.40
CA SER A 11 8.97 29.76 -40.78
C SER A 11 9.15 29.82 -39.25
N PHE A 12 8.08 30.15 -38.54
CA PHE A 12 8.03 30.10 -37.09
C PHE A 12 7.84 28.63 -36.66
N PHE A 13 8.91 28.00 -36.16
CA PHE A 13 8.88 26.64 -35.66
C PHE A 13 8.24 26.65 -34.27
N ALA A 14 6.96 26.28 -34.18
CA ALA A 14 6.26 26.14 -32.91
C ALA A 14 6.79 24.90 -32.16
N ALA A 15 7.61 25.13 -31.12
CA ALA A 15 7.97 24.09 -30.17
C ALA A 15 6.73 23.72 -29.34
N ALA A 16 6.18 22.53 -29.57
CA ALA A 16 5.14 21.97 -28.71
C ALA A 16 5.74 21.64 -27.32
N PRO A 17 5.06 21.96 -26.22
CA PRO A 17 5.50 21.53 -24.90
C PRO A 17 5.35 20.00 -24.82
N VAL A 18 6.44 19.31 -24.51
CA VAL A 18 6.40 17.90 -24.07
C VAL A 18 5.64 17.90 -22.75
N PRO A 19 4.44 17.28 -22.65
CA PRO A 19 3.81 17.11 -21.35
C PRO A 19 4.72 16.17 -20.56
N GLY A 20 5.37 16.73 -19.53
CA GLY A 20 5.99 15.92 -18.50
C GLY A 20 4.94 14.97 -17.96
N THR A 21 5.19 13.68 -18.07
CA THR A 21 4.47 12.64 -17.35
C THR A 21 4.43 13.08 -15.90
N ALA A 22 3.29 13.62 -15.47
CA ALA A 22 2.97 13.68 -14.07
C ALA A 22 3.02 12.22 -13.62
N GLU A 23 4.09 11.85 -12.92
CA GLU A 23 4.01 10.77 -11.96
C GLU A 23 2.89 11.18 -11.02
N GLU A 24 1.69 10.71 -11.35
CA GLU A 24 0.57 10.63 -10.45
C GLU A 24 1.13 9.87 -9.26
N THR A 25 1.56 10.63 -8.25
CA THR A 25 1.84 10.14 -6.92
C THR A 25 0.50 9.64 -6.44
N VAL A 26 0.16 8.41 -6.83
CA VAL A 26 -0.93 7.66 -6.25
C VAL A 26 -0.59 7.69 -4.78
N ALA A 27 -1.31 8.50 -4.01
CA ALA A 27 -1.24 8.48 -2.58
C ALA A 27 -1.60 7.06 -2.18
N ASP A 28 -0.60 6.19 -2.04
CA ASP A 28 -0.72 4.82 -1.58
C ASP A 28 -0.66 4.95 -0.06
N PRO A 29 -1.81 5.12 0.62
CA PRO A 29 -1.82 5.45 2.02
C PRO A 29 -1.48 4.16 2.72
N LEU A 30 -0.28 4.08 3.31
CA LEU A 30 0.05 2.97 4.19
C LEU A 30 -1.00 2.83 5.30
N PHE A 31 -1.71 3.92 5.65
CA PHE A 31 -2.78 3.96 6.63
C PHE A 31 -4.09 4.45 5.99
N VAL A 32 -5.13 3.64 6.09
CA VAL A 32 -6.46 3.89 5.54
C VAL A 32 -7.45 3.83 6.71
N ASP A 33 -7.87 5.01 7.20
CA ASP A 33 -8.98 5.16 8.15
C ASP A 33 -10.28 5.25 7.36
N VAL A 34 -10.96 4.12 7.10
CA VAL A 34 -12.20 4.15 6.30
C VAL A 34 -13.21 3.14 6.83
N THR A 35 -14.43 3.64 7.05
CA THR A 35 -15.60 2.90 7.54
C THR A 35 -16.11 1.84 6.53
N GLU A 36 -15.79 2.03 5.24
CA GLU A 36 -16.17 1.12 4.14
C GLU A 36 -14.96 0.82 3.23
N VAL A 37 -14.22 -0.25 3.54
CA VAL A 37 -13.11 -0.74 2.70
C VAL A 37 -13.43 -2.13 2.15
N ASP A 38 -13.56 -2.25 0.83
CA ASP A 38 -13.62 -3.57 0.19
C ASP A 38 -12.23 -4.21 0.17
N LEU A 39 -12.06 -5.31 0.90
CA LEU A 39 -10.82 -6.11 0.91
C LEU A 39 -10.47 -6.71 -0.46
N ASN A 40 -11.45 -6.85 -1.37
CA ASN A 40 -11.18 -7.42 -2.69
C ASN A 40 -10.28 -6.54 -3.54
N GLN A 41 -10.26 -5.22 -3.32
CA GLN A 41 -9.38 -4.31 -4.06
C GLN A 41 -7.89 -4.61 -3.84
N PHE A 42 -7.57 -5.21 -2.69
CA PHE A 42 -6.19 -5.57 -2.31
C PHE A 42 -5.79 -6.98 -2.73
N LYS A 43 -6.74 -7.82 -3.18
CA LYS A 43 -6.43 -9.17 -3.64
C LYS A 43 -5.35 -9.11 -4.73
N TRP A 44 -4.33 -9.95 -4.55
CA TRP A 44 -3.15 -10.07 -5.39
C TRP A 44 -2.23 -8.83 -5.45
N LYS A 45 -2.63 -7.70 -4.86
CA LYS A 45 -1.90 -6.42 -4.91
C LYS A 45 -1.21 -6.08 -3.60
N LYS A 46 -1.94 -6.07 -2.48
CA LYS A 46 -1.48 -5.63 -1.17
C LYS A 46 -1.88 -6.64 -0.09
N ARG A 47 -1.23 -6.57 1.07
CA ARG A 47 -1.52 -7.35 2.28
C ARG A 47 -2.25 -6.46 3.28
N PRO A 48 -3.58 -6.61 3.46
CA PRO A 48 -4.30 -5.87 4.46
C PRO A 48 -3.85 -6.25 5.87
N LEU A 49 -3.50 -5.24 6.66
CA LEU A 49 -3.26 -5.31 8.09
C LEU A 49 -4.37 -4.51 8.77
N VAL A 50 -5.41 -5.21 9.22
CA VAL A 50 -6.59 -4.57 9.81
C VAL A 50 -6.38 -4.41 11.31
N VAL A 51 -6.55 -3.20 11.82
CA VAL A 51 -6.47 -2.86 13.25
C VAL A 51 -7.86 -2.41 13.71
N PHE A 52 -8.46 -3.20 14.58
CA PHE A 52 -9.73 -2.86 15.23
C PHE A 52 -9.47 -2.26 16.61
N ALA A 53 -10.30 -1.31 17.00
CA ALA A 53 -10.43 -0.80 18.35
C ALA A 53 -11.87 -0.38 18.64
N ASP A 54 -12.20 -0.13 19.90
CA ASP A 54 -13.53 0.35 20.29
C ASP A 54 -13.65 1.88 20.18
N THR A 55 -12.53 2.60 20.27
CA THR A 55 -12.45 4.05 20.08
C THR A 55 -11.11 4.44 19.45
N PRO A 56 -10.99 5.62 18.80
CA PRO A 56 -9.71 6.12 18.32
C PRO A 56 -8.72 6.48 19.46
N ASP A 57 -9.23 6.68 20.68
CA ASP A 57 -8.44 7.01 21.87
C ASP A 57 -7.97 5.76 22.64
N ASP A 58 -8.21 4.56 22.12
CA ASP A 58 -7.76 3.31 22.73
C ASP A 58 -6.21 3.28 22.81
N PRO A 59 -5.61 3.11 24.01
CA PRO A 59 -4.15 3.07 24.17
C PRO A 59 -3.48 1.99 23.30
N MET A 60 -4.13 0.84 23.12
CA MET A 60 -3.60 -0.27 22.30
C MET A 60 -3.63 0.10 20.81
N PHE A 61 -4.64 0.85 20.36
CA PHE A 61 -4.71 1.35 19.00
C PHE A 61 -3.59 2.34 18.69
N ILE A 62 -3.39 3.30 19.58
CA ILE A 62 -2.34 4.31 19.46
C ILE A 62 -0.96 3.64 19.45
N GLU A 63 -0.70 2.75 20.41
CA GLU A 63 0.55 1.98 20.48
C GLU A 63 0.80 1.17 19.19
N GLN A 64 -0.23 0.49 18.67
CA GLN A 64 -0.12 -0.27 17.43
C GLN A 64 0.25 0.61 16.24
N LEU A 65 -0.36 1.79 16.10
CA LEU A 65 -0.04 2.73 15.02
C LEU A 65 1.40 3.26 15.15
N GLU A 66 1.87 3.56 16.35
CA GLU A 66 3.26 3.96 16.60
C GLU A 66 4.25 2.84 16.21
N LEU A 67 3.97 1.60 16.60
CA LEU A 67 4.78 0.43 16.24
C LEU A 67 4.86 0.24 14.73
N LEU A 68 3.75 0.45 14.00
CA LEU A 68 3.72 0.36 12.53
C LEU A 68 4.48 1.52 11.88
N ARG A 69 4.29 2.75 12.35
CA ARG A 69 4.98 3.95 11.85
C ARG A 69 6.50 3.83 12.02
N SER A 70 6.96 3.30 13.15
CA SER A 70 8.40 3.08 13.41
C SER A 70 9.07 2.16 12.38
N ARG A 71 8.29 1.36 11.65
CA ARG A 71 8.75 0.32 10.72
C ARG A 71 8.09 0.41 9.35
N GLU A 72 7.60 1.58 8.99
CA GLU A 72 6.92 1.83 7.73
C GLU A 72 7.70 1.31 6.50
N PRO A 73 9.03 1.53 6.37
CA PRO A 73 9.78 0.99 5.22
C PRO A 73 9.68 -0.54 5.09
N ALA A 74 9.69 -1.26 6.22
CA ALA A 74 9.57 -2.71 6.22
C ALA A 74 8.15 -3.17 5.86
N MET A 75 7.13 -2.41 6.24
CA MET A 75 5.74 -2.66 5.84
C MET A 75 5.56 -2.46 4.33
N ARG A 76 6.12 -1.37 3.79
CA ARG A 76 6.05 -1.05 2.36
C ARG A 76 6.74 -2.11 1.48
N GLU A 77 7.91 -2.59 1.87
CA GLU A 77 8.65 -3.66 1.14
C GLU A 77 7.83 -4.96 0.98
N ARG A 78 6.84 -5.15 1.84
CA ARG A 78 5.97 -6.33 1.90
C ARG A 78 4.58 -6.06 1.35
N ASP A 79 4.39 -4.92 0.70
CA ASP A 79 3.12 -4.46 0.14
C ASP A 79 2.00 -4.41 1.20
N VAL A 80 2.32 -4.03 2.43
CA VAL A 80 1.32 -3.92 3.51
C VAL A 80 0.49 -2.65 3.33
N VAL A 81 -0.81 -2.76 3.60
CA VAL A 81 -1.73 -1.62 3.75
C VAL A 81 -2.42 -1.76 5.10
N VAL A 82 -2.33 -0.74 5.95
CA VAL A 82 -2.95 -0.70 7.26
C VAL A 82 -4.35 -0.13 7.11
N ILE A 83 -5.34 -0.85 7.62
CA ILE A 83 -6.74 -0.43 7.61
C ILE A 83 -7.20 -0.35 9.06
N SER A 84 -7.74 0.78 9.47
CA SER A 84 -8.18 1.03 10.83
C SER A 84 -9.69 1.10 10.91
N ASP A 85 -10.25 0.47 11.94
CA ASP A 85 -11.68 0.53 12.27
C ASP A 85 -11.80 0.72 13.79
N THR A 86 -12.17 1.93 14.18
CA THR A 86 -12.25 2.38 15.57
C THR A 86 -13.68 2.69 16.02
N ASP A 87 -14.68 2.30 15.21
CA ASP A 87 -16.10 2.52 15.50
C ASP A 87 -16.85 1.18 15.54
N PRO A 88 -17.17 0.65 16.74
CA PRO A 88 -17.91 -0.60 16.88
C PRO A 88 -19.36 -0.53 16.39
N ASP A 89 -19.98 0.64 16.40
CA ASP A 89 -21.39 0.84 16.07
C ASP A 89 -21.61 1.04 14.55
N ALA A 90 -20.56 1.35 13.80
CA ALA A 90 -20.62 1.50 12.35
C ALA A 90 -20.98 0.21 11.57
N GLU A 91 -20.97 -0.96 12.22
CA GLU A 91 -21.27 -2.27 11.61
C GLU A 91 -20.57 -2.53 10.26
N SER A 92 -19.30 -2.11 10.14
CA SER A 92 -18.53 -2.23 8.91
C SER A 92 -18.51 -3.66 8.35
N ASP A 93 -18.35 -3.80 7.03
CA ASP A 93 -18.18 -5.10 6.38
C ASP A 93 -17.01 -5.90 6.99
N LEU A 94 -15.97 -5.19 7.41
CA LEU A 94 -14.81 -5.76 8.09
C LEU A 94 -15.21 -6.36 9.44
N ARG A 95 -16.01 -5.66 10.27
CA ARG A 95 -16.50 -6.18 11.56
C ARG A 95 -17.42 -7.37 11.37
N ARG A 96 -18.35 -7.31 10.40
CA ARG A 96 -19.24 -8.45 10.09
C ARG A 96 -18.45 -9.70 9.70
N LYS A 97 -17.43 -9.54 8.86
CA LYS A 97 -16.62 -10.65 8.34
C LYS A 97 -15.59 -11.18 9.34
N LEU A 98 -14.88 -10.29 10.04
CA LEU A 98 -13.76 -10.65 10.91
C LEU A 98 -14.16 -10.83 12.38
N ARG A 99 -15.32 -10.30 12.78
CA ARG A 99 -15.93 -10.43 14.12
C ARG A 99 -14.93 -10.14 15.26
N PRO A 100 -14.33 -8.93 15.28
CA PRO A 100 -13.40 -8.55 16.33
C PRO A 100 -14.09 -8.41 17.69
N ARG A 101 -13.29 -8.40 18.76
CA ARG A 101 -13.73 -8.13 20.13
C ARG A 101 -12.73 -7.17 20.75
N GLY A 102 -13.14 -5.93 21.00
CA GLY A 102 -12.22 -4.87 21.43
C GLY A 102 -11.09 -4.66 20.43
N PHE A 103 -9.89 -4.40 20.96
CA PHE A 103 -8.68 -4.35 20.14
C PHE A 103 -8.39 -5.69 19.45
N MET A 104 -8.21 -5.65 18.14
CA MET A 104 -7.77 -6.82 17.38
C MET A 104 -6.95 -6.43 16.16
N LEU A 105 -5.74 -6.98 16.06
CA LEU A 105 -4.92 -6.94 14.86
C LEU A 105 -5.16 -8.19 14.01
N VAL A 106 -5.39 -8.01 12.71
CA VAL A 106 -5.60 -9.09 11.75
C VAL A 106 -4.68 -8.89 10.54
N ILE A 107 -3.91 -9.92 10.18
CA ILE A 107 -3.11 -9.93 8.97
C ILE A 107 -3.79 -10.80 7.92
N ILE A 108 -4.01 -10.23 6.75
CA ILE A 108 -4.59 -10.87 5.57
C ILE A 108 -3.53 -10.91 4.47
N ASN A 109 -3.28 -12.08 3.88
CA ASN A 109 -2.37 -12.17 2.74
C ASN A 109 -3.00 -11.63 1.45
N LYS A 110 -2.20 -11.56 0.38
CA LYS A 110 -2.66 -11.16 -0.96
C LYS A 110 -3.72 -12.10 -1.55
N GLU A 111 -3.85 -13.33 -1.07
CA GLU A 111 -4.91 -14.26 -1.49
C GLU A 111 -6.26 -13.93 -0.82
N GLY A 112 -6.29 -13.01 0.16
CA GLY A 112 -7.47 -12.66 0.94
C GLY A 112 -7.74 -13.61 2.12
N THR A 113 -6.78 -14.48 2.44
CA THR A 113 -6.86 -15.40 3.57
C THR A 113 -6.39 -14.71 4.84
N VAL A 114 -7.09 -14.93 5.95
CA VAL A 114 -6.67 -14.45 7.28
C VAL A 114 -5.54 -15.35 7.79
N ASN A 115 -4.36 -14.78 8.03
CA ASN A 115 -3.18 -15.53 8.47
C ASN A 115 -2.92 -15.40 9.97
N VAL A 116 -3.13 -14.21 10.53
CA VAL A 116 -2.82 -13.95 11.94
C VAL A 116 -3.93 -13.13 12.56
N ARG A 117 -4.26 -13.44 13.81
CA ARG A 117 -5.10 -12.62 14.69
C ARG A 117 -4.37 -12.42 16.02
N LYS A 118 -4.35 -11.18 16.53
CA LYS A 118 -3.76 -10.85 17.83
C LYS A 118 -4.69 -9.90 18.61
N PRO A 119 -5.00 -10.18 19.88
CA PRO A 119 -5.78 -9.28 20.72
C PRO A 119 -4.88 -8.27 21.47
N PHE A 120 -3.70 -7.94 20.95
CA PHE A 120 -2.74 -7.03 21.58
C PHE A 120 -1.80 -6.37 20.54
N PRO A 121 -1.24 -5.18 20.84
CA PRO A 121 -0.30 -4.51 19.96
C PRO A 121 0.91 -5.38 19.63
N TRP A 122 1.30 -5.41 18.36
CA TRP A 122 2.34 -6.31 17.87
C TRP A 122 3.44 -5.53 17.16
N ASP A 123 4.68 -5.76 17.60
CA ASP A 123 5.86 -5.08 17.06
C ASP A 123 6.02 -5.32 15.55
N GLY A 124 6.39 -4.26 14.84
CA GLY A 124 6.59 -4.28 13.38
C GLY A 124 7.64 -5.30 12.90
N ARG A 125 8.63 -5.67 13.74
CA ARG A 125 9.57 -6.78 13.44
C ARG A 125 8.82 -8.07 13.26
N GLU A 126 7.93 -8.35 14.19
CA GLU A 126 7.33 -9.66 14.33
C GLU A 126 6.19 -9.82 13.34
N ILE A 127 5.48 -8.72 13.03
CA ILE A 127 4.64 -8.59 11.85
C ILE A 127 5.46 -8.93 10.58
N SER A 128 6.60 -8.26 10.37
CA SER A 128 7.44 -8.48 9.18
C SER A 128 7.90 -9.94 9.07
N ARG A 129 8.42 -10.51 10.16
CA ARG A 129 8.86 -11.91 10.22
C ARG A 129 7.72 -12.89 9.96
N SER A 130 6.52 -12.59 10.45
CA SER A 130 5.35 -13.42 10.21
C SER A 130 4.94 -13.38 8.73
N ILE A 131 5.01 -12.21 8.10
CA ILE A 131 4.73 -12.05 6.67
C ILE A 131 5.77 -12.82 5.83
N ASP A 132 7.05 -12.73 6.18
CA ASP A 132 8.14 -13.40 5.45
C ASP A 132 8.07 -14.94 5.53
N LYS A 133 7.35 -15.49 6.52
CA LYS A 133 7.06 -16.93 6.63
C LYS A 133 5.88 -17.39 5.77
N MET A 134 5.10 -16.48 5.16
CA MET A 134 3.95 -16.85 4.35
C MET A 134 4.39 -17.50 3.02
N PRO A 135 3.76 -18.60 2.57
CA PRO A 135 4.13 -19.26 1.32
C PRO A 135 4.14 -18.32 0.10
N ILE A 136 3.12 -17.45 -0.01
CA ILE A 136 3.04 -16.46 -1.09
C ILE A 136 4.21 -15.47 -1.07
N ARG A 137 4.65 -15.03 0.12
CA ARG A 137 5.79 -14.14 0.27
C ARG A 137 7.10 -14.82 -0.11
N GLN A 138 7.27 -16.09 0.25
CA GLN A 138 8.44 -16.86 -0.15
C GLN A 138 8.52 -17.04 -1.67
N ARG A 139 7.38 -17.19 -2.36
CA ARG A 139 7.33 -17.19 -3.84
C ARG A 139 7.81 -15.85 -4.41
N GLU A 140 7.26 -14.74 -3.94
CA GLU A 140 7.67 -13.39 -4.36
C GLU A 140 9.18 -13.17 -4.21
N ILE A 141 9.77 -13.58 -3.08
CA ILE A 141 11.20 -13.44 -2.82
C ILE A 141 12.03 -14.28 -3.79
N ARG A 142 11.60 -15.52 -4.10
CA ARG A 142 12.29 -16.36 -5.09
C ARG A 142 12.24 -15.75 -6.48
N GLU A 143 11.06 -15.33 -6.91
CA GLU A 143 10.86 -14.68 -8.21
C GLU A 143 11.66 -13.38 -8.32
N ALA A 144 11.70 -12.56 -7.26
CA ALA A 144 12.50 -11.33 -7.24
C ALA A 144 14.00 -11.63 -7.39
N LYS A 145 14.50 -12.68 -6.72
CA LYS A 145 15.90 -13.13 -6.85
C LYS A 145 16.21 -13.64 -8.27
N GLU A 146 15.29 -14.37 -8.88
CA GLU A 146 15.43 -14.86 -10.25
C GLU A 146 15.46 -13.70 -11.26
N ARG A 147 14.54 -12.73 -11.12
CA ARG A 147 14.53 -11.51 -11.95
C ARG A 147 15.81 -10.69 -11.79
N ALA A 148 16.31 -10.53 -10.57
CA ALA A 148 17.56 -9.81 -10.31
C ALA A 148 18.77 -10.51 -10.95
N ARG A 149 18.81 -11.85 -10.94
CA ARG A 149 19.85 -12.63 -11.63
C ARG A 149 19.80 -12.48 -13.14
N ALA A 150 18.59 -12.51 -13.72
CA ALA A 150 18.40 -12.37 -15.16
C ALA A 150 18.69 -10.94 -15.68
N GLY A 151 18.44 -9.92 -14.86
CA GLY A 151 18.72 -8.52 -15.20
C GLY A 151 20.18 -8.09 -15.01
N GLY A 152 20.99 -8.87 -14.29
CA GLY A 152 22.42 -8.58 -14.04
C GLY A 152 23.39 -9.11 -15.11
N THR A 153 22.88 -9.68 -16.20
CA THR A 153 23.66 -10.27 -17.30
C THR A 153 23.77 -9.39 -18.55
N ASN A 154 23.67 -8.07 -18.41
CA ASN A 154 23.87 -7.13 -19.52
C ASN A 154 24.99 -6.14 -19.22
#